data_AF-A0A9X8SZK2-F1
#
_entry.id   AF-A0A9X8SZK2-F1
#
_cell.length_a   1.000
_cell.length_b   1.000
_cell.length_c   1.000
_cell.angle_alpha   90.00
_cell.angle_beta   90.00
_cell.angle_gamma   90.00
#
_symmetry.space_group_name_H-M   'P 1'
#
loop_
_entity.id
_entity.type
_entity.pdbx_description
1 polymer ?
#
loop_
_entity_poly.entity_id
_entity_poly.type
_entity_poly.pdbx_seq_one_letter_code
_entity_poly.pdbx_strand_id
1 'polypeptide(L)'
;MKTLGKWLRFLIFLTFCISFWQKDYRRLTFEKEHKPYQDLVTPFYQNHPKLQELQLSEAIKLRHDLLDYVRKLNRDGWSYKAIQKGYLEHLTVGGNSYHFEQHYSRIRLIGSPDFQKLWQQEEMTQTPQEAQKRLELLLTYLNMPEELTGQVHQTQQILAHFSPNLTPTDPFWDQLSALIQACYINLEHIPYSSFNRQIHQLRYLLSTQQIEWVRSQYGKKGETDADALAKYLATLEDDDYNLYESSRYHNKVASILDASGNHQAVYTDNIPQSNYKILIHFHSEFILSESGQFLVALDPENLTRNSIVNGSSFNYGNQNDDLHRLLDIDPILLFDPAFIEEATHSPEATFLVPDLEQHGDKHNPIYSRNGKSSKQLTRAAIKKFKKLLHHYQSTITKTQTSHKQY
;
A
#
# COMPACT_ATOMS: atom_id res chain seq x y z
N MET A 1 47.19 27.56 -50.35
CA MET A 1 46.85 26.13 -50.10
C MET A 1 47.60 25.50 -48.94
N LYS A 2 48.94 25.62 -48.81
CA LYS A 2 49.72 25.00 -47.70
C LYS A 2 49.37 25.51 -46.29
N THR A 3 48.98 26.77 -46.14
CA THR A 3 48.60 27.40 -44.85
C THR A 3 47.21 26.97 -44.39
N LEU A 4 46.25 26.85 -45.31
CA LEU A 4 44.89 26.37 -45.04
C LEU A 4 44.90 24.93 -44.48
N GLY A 5 45.77 24.05 -45.03
CA GLY A 5 45.94 22.68 -44.54
C GLY A 5 46.59 22.57 -43.15
N LYS A 6 47.40 23.56 -42.73
CA LYS A 6 47.98 23.60 -41.37
C LYS A 6 46.93 24.01 -40.34
N TRP A 7 46.11 25.03 -40.64
CA TRP A 7 45.01 25.46 -39.79
C TRP A 7 43.95 24.38 -39.61
N LEU A 8 43.61 23.65 -40.68
CA LEU A 8 42.68 22.53 -40.60
C LEU A 8 43.22 21.40 -39.71
N ARG A 9 44.51 21.04 -39.82
CA ARG A 9 45.14 20.04 -38.94
C ARG A 9 45.18 20.48 -37.48
N PHE A 10 45.47 21.75 -37.22
CA PHE A 10 45.44 22.32 -35.87
C PHE A 10 44.03 22.29 -35.27
N LEU A 11 43.02 22.64 -36.06
CA LEU A 11 41.63 22.62 -35.62
C LEU A 11 41.13 21.19 -35.35
N ILE A 12 41.47 20.23 -36.20
CA ILE A 12 41.21 18.80 -35.95
C ILE A 12 41.89 18.33 -34.65
N PHE A 13 43.16 18.68 -34.44
CA PHE A 13 43.88 18.36 -33.20
C PHE A 13 43.21 18.98 -31.96
N LEU A 14 42.82 20.26 -32.04
CA LEU A 14 42.13 20.94 -30.95
C LEU A 14 40.78 20.28 -30.63
N THR A 15 39.98 19.93 -31.66
CA THR A 15 38.71 19.21 -31.46
C THR A 15 38.92 17.83 -30.84
N PHE A 16 40.00 17.13 -31.22
CA PHE A 16 40.39 15.87 -30.59
C PHE A 16 40.77 16.05 -29.12
N CYS A 17 41.60 17.05 -28.78
CA CYS A 17 41.98 17.35 -27.40
C CYS A 17 40.77 17.71 -26.53
N ILE A 18 39.85 18.53 -27.04
CA ILE A 18 38.61 18.89 -26.34
C ILE A 18 37.74 17.64 -26.13
N SER A 19 37.53 16.82 -27.17
CA SER A 19 36.77 15.58 -27.08
C SER A 19 37.40 14.58 -26.10
N PHE A 20 38.72 14.44 -26.12
CA PHE A 20 39.47 13.60 -25.19
C PHE A 20 39.32 14.09 -23.75
N TRP A 21 39.54 15.38 -23.50
CA TRP A 21 39.39 15.98 -22.18
C TRP A 21 37.96 15.82 -21.64
N GLN A 22 36.94 16.04 -22.48
CA GLN A 22 35.54 15.81 -22.09
C GLN A 22 35.26 14.35 -21.74
N LYS A 23 35.79 13.40 -22.52
CA LYS A 23 35.66 11.96 -22.22
C LYS A 23 36.37 11.57 -20.94
N ASP A 24 37.59 12.07 -20.73
CA ASP A 24 38.40 11.78 -19.55
C ASP A 24 37.78 12.38 -18.28
N TYR A 25 37.28 13.62 -18.36
CA TYR A 25 36.50 14.25 -17.30
C TYR A 25 35.24 13.44 -16.94
N ARG A 26 34.46 13.02 -17.95
CA ARG A 26 33.29 12.14 -17.72
C ARG A 26 33.67 10.83 -17.04
N ARG A 27 34.76 10.20 -17.47
CA ARG A 27 35.27 8.97 -16.84
C ARG A 27 35.68 9.22 -15.39
N LEU A 28 36.47 10.26 -15.11
CA LEU A 28 36.93 10.58 -13.76
C LEU A 28 35.76 10.91 -12.81
N THR A 29 34.78 11.67 -13.30
CA THR A 29 33.55 11.96 -12.56
C THR A 29 32.76 10.68 -12.28
N PHE A 30 32.58 9.82 -13.29
CA PHE A 30 31.94 8.52 -13.12
C PHE A 30 32.64 7.67 -12.06
N GLU A 31 33.97 7.52 -12.14
CA GLU A 31 34.74 6.73 -11.17
C GLU A 31 34.63 7.29 -9.76
N LYS A 32 34.69 8.62 -9.61
CA LYS A 32 34.55 9.28 -8.30
C LYS A 32 33.17 9.03 -7.69
N GLU A 33 32.11 9.14 -8.50
CA GLU A 33 30.74 8.98 -8.05
C GLU A 33 30.35 7.54 -7.72
N HIS A 34 30.97 6.56 -8.38
CA HIS A 34 30.65 5.15 -8.23
C HIS A 34 31.65 4.36 -7.40
N LYS A 35 32.76 4.98 -6.97
CA LYS A 35 33.77 4.37 -6.09
C LYS A 35 33.17 3.62 -4.88
N PRO A 36 32.16 4.14 -4.16
CA PRO A 36 31.60 3.45 -2.99
C PRO A 36 30.86 2.14 -3.28
N TYR A 37 30.60 1.81 -4.55
CA TYR A 37 29.78 0.68 -4.97
C TYR A 37 30.58 -0.41 -5.70
N GLN A 38 31.89 -0.24 -5.84
CA GLN A 38 32.74 -1.17 -6.58
C GLN A 38 32.83 -2.55 -5.89
N ASP A 39 32.82 -2.56 -4.56
CA ASP A 39 32.79 -3.76 -3.73
C ASP A 39 31.50 -4.55 -3.89
N LEU A 40 30.35 -3.88 -4.00
CA LEU A 40 29.05 -4.53 -4.26
C LEU A 40 29.00 -5.26 -5.62
N VAL A 41 29.63 -4.69 -6.65
CA VAL A 41 29.60 -5.25 -8.00
C VAL A 41 30.66 -6.36 -8.18
N THR A 42 31.69 -6.41 -7.33
CA THR A 42 32.78 -7.39 -7.45
C THR A 42 32.28 -8.85 -7.37
N PRO A 43 31.42 -9.25 -6.40
CA PRO A 43 30.82 -10.58 -6.34
C PRO A 43 30.03 -10.97 -7.59
N PHE A 44 29.37 -10.01 -8.25
CA PHE A 44 28.61 -10.29 -9.48
C PHE A 44 29.53 -10.88 -10.57
N TYR A 45 30.70 -10.29 -10.80
CA TYR A 45 31.66 -10.82 -11.77
C TYR A 45 32.26 -12.17 -11.35
N GLN A 46 32.44 -12.41 -10.05
CA GLN A 46 32.94 -13.68 -9.53
C GLN A 46 31.93 -14.83 -9.78
N ASN A 47 30.64 -14.54 -9.63
CA ASN A 47 29.56 -15.51 -9.85
C ASN A 47 29.25 -15.74 -11.33
N HIS A 48 29.75 -14.87 -12.23
CA HIS A 48 29.54 -14.96 -13.67
C HIS A 48 30.87 -14.91 -14.45
N PRO A 49 31.73 -15.93 -14.32
CA PRO A 49 33.08 -15.91 -14.89
C PRO A 49 33.11 -15.78 -16.42
N LYS A 50 32.07 -16.25 -17.13
CA LYS A 50 31.93 -16.10 -18.59
C LYS A 50 31.89 -14.63 -19.04
N LEU A 51 31.61 -13.68 -18.15
CA LEU A 51 31.62 -12.25 -18.47
C LEU A 51 33.04 -11.71 -18.74
N GLN A 52 34.09 -12.44 -18.34
CA GLN A 52 35.47 -12.09 -18.65
C GLN A 52 35.79 -12.23 -20.15
N GLU A 53 34.96 -12.97 -20.90
CA GLU A 53 35.10 -13.20 -22.34
C GLU A 53 34.40 -12.13 -23.19
N LEU A 54 33.72 -11.16 -22.57
CA LEU A 54 33.03 -10.07 -23.27
C LEU A 54 34.01 -9.17 -24.04
N GLN A 55 33.53 -8.57 -25.14
CA GLN A 55 34.30 -7.53 -25.82
C GLN A 55 34.50 -6.33 -24.89
N LEU A 56 35.63 -5.63 -25.00
CA LEU A 56 35.97 -4.50 -24.12
C LEU A 56 34.85 -3.45 -24.02
N SER A 57 34.18 -3.12 -25.13
CA SER A 57 33.05 -2.20 -25.14
C SER A 57 31.84 -2.72 -24.37
N GLU A 58 31.57 -4.02 -24.44
CA GLU A 58 30.46 -4.68 -23.73
C GLU A 58 30.76 -4.77 -22.23
N ALA A 59 32.00 -5.12 -21.87
CA ALA A 59 32.45 -5.15 -20.49
C ALA A 59 32.39 -3.77 -19.81
N ILE A 60 32.83 -2.71 -20.51
CA ILE A 60 32.73 -1.34 -20.03
C ILE A 60 31.27 -0.92 -19.84
N LYS A 61 30.40 -1.22 -20.82
CA LYS A 61 28.98 -0.90 -20.73
C LYS A 61 28.31 -1.61 -19.55
N LEU A 62 28.51 -2.91 -19.43
CA LEU A 62 27.96 -3.70 -18.32
C LEU A 62 28.42 -3.16 -16.97
N ARG A 63 29.71 -2.83 -16.82
CA ARG A 63 30.23 -2.24 -15.59
C ARG A 63 29.53 -0.92 -15.25
N HIS A 64 29.38 -0.04 -16.24
CA HIS A 64 28.68 1.23 -16.05
C HIS A 64 27.24 1.00 -15.59
N ASP A 65 26.49 0.16 -16.32
CA ASP A 65 25.11 -0.12 -15.98
C ASP A 65 24.99 -0.72 -14.56
N LEU A 66 25.81 -1.73 -14.20
CA LEU A 66 25.79 -2.31 -12.85
C LEU A 66 26.00 -1.26 -11.76
N LEU A 67 27.03 -0.42 -11.91
CA LEU A 67 27.33 0.63 -10.93
C LEU A 67 26.24 1.71 -10.88
N ASP A 68 25.70 2.11 -12.02
CA ASP A 68 24.62 3.11 -12.10
C ASP A 68 23.37 2.62 -11.37
N TYR A 69 22.93 1.37 -11.61
CA TYR A 69 21.71 0.85 -10.98
C TYR A 69 21.89 0.45 -9.51
N VAL A 70 23.07 -0.05 -9.12
CA VAL A 70 23.41 -0.24 -7.69
C VAL A 70 23.34 1.10 -6.96
N ARG A 71 23.90 2.16 -7.56
CA ARG A 71 23.83 3.50 -6.99
C ARG A 71 22.40 4.04 -6.95
N LYS A 72 21.59 3.85 -8.00
CA LYS A 72 20.16 4.24 -8.00
C LYS A 72 19.42 3.56 -6.86
N LEU A 73 19.52 2.24 -6.72
CA LEU A 73 18.86 1.50 -5.65
C LEU A 73 19.33 1.93 -4.26
N ASN A 74 20.64 2.15 -4.08
CA ASN A 74 21.16 2.65 -2.81
C ASN A 74 20.66 4.06 -2.49
N ARG A 75 20.52 4.93 -3.50
CA ARG A 75 19.96 6.27 -3.35
C ARG A 75 18.47 6.27 -3.02
N ASP A 76 17.73 5.29 -3.53
CA ASP A 76 16.33 5.12 -3.17
C ASP A 76 16.18 4.77 -1.69
N GLY A 77 17.17 4.08 -1.10
CA GLY A 77 17.21 3.73 0.32
C GLY A 77 17.48 2.25 0.60
N TRP A 78 17.71 1.43 -0.44
CA TRP A 78 18.00 0.01 -0.25
C TRP A 78 19.36 -0.23 0.40
N SER A 79 19.41 -1.19 1.33
CA SER A 79 20.64 -1.62 1.97
C SER A 79 21.59 -2.33 0.99
N TYR A 80 22.88 -2.33 1.31
CA TYR A 80 23.89 -3.05 0.53
C TYR A 80 23.58 -4.54 0.42
N LYS A 81 23.06 -5.14 1.50
CA LYS A 81 22.64 -6.54 1.53
C LYS A 81 21.46 -6.80 0.60
N ALA A 82 20.44 -5.93 0.61
CA ALA A 82 19.30 -6.07 -0.29
C ALA A 82 19.70 -5.91 -1.77
N ILE A 83 20.58 -4.97 -2.08
CA ILE A 83 21.09 -4.79 -3.44
C ILE A 83 21.91 -6.01 -3.89
N GLN A 84 22.79 -6.54 -3.03
CA GLN A 84 23.60 -7.69 -3.37
C GLN A 84 22.75 -8.94 -3.59
N LYS A 85 21.96 -9.33 -2.59
CA LYS A 85 21.22 -10.59 -2.58
C LYS A 85 19.91 -10.54 -3.35
N GLY A 86 19.18 -9.43 -3.24
CA GLY A 86 17.85 -9.27 -3.84
C GLY A 86 17.87 -8.77 -5.27
N TYR A 87 18.92 -8.07 -5.69
CA TYR A 87 19.06 -7.57 -7.05
C TYR A 87 20.18 -8.26 -7.83
N LEU A 88 21.44 -8.12 -7.43
CA LEU A 88 22.58 -8.57 -8.25
C LEU A 88 22.61 -10.08 -8.47
N GLU A 89 22.35 -10.89 -7.45
CA GLU A 89 22.31 -12.36 -7.56
C GLU A 89 21.15 -12.88 -8.43
N HIS A 90 20.12 -12.06 -8.64
CA HIS A 90 18.94 -12.41 -9.44
C HIS A 90 18.96 -11.85 -10.86
N LEU A 91 20.01 -11.12 -11.25
CA LEU A 91 20.19 -10.67 -12.63
C LEU A 91 20.54 -11.85 -13.52
N THR A 92 19.64 -12.21 -14.43
CA THR A 92 19.90 -13.29 -15.40
C THR A 92 20.87 -12.82 -16.48
N VAL A 93 22.01 -13.50 -16.58
CA VAL A 93 22.99 -13.29 -17.66
C VAL A 93 22.55 -14.05 -18.90
N GLY A 94 21.71 -13.42 -19.72
CA GLY A 94 21.13 -14.00 -20.94
C GLY A 94 21.42 -13.18 -22.20
N GLY A 95 22.68 -13.11 -22.63
CA GLY A 95 23.09 -12.44 -23.87
C GLY A 95 23.34 -10.92 -23.74
N ASN A 96 23.43 -10.23 -24.88
CA ASN A 96 23.99 -8.86 -25.00
C ASN A 96 23.09 -7.71 -24.48
N SER A 97 21.90 -7.99 -23.92
CA SER A 97 20.98 -6.96 -23.44
C SER A 97 20.57 -7.23 -21.99
N TYR A 98 21.16 -6.46 -21.09
CA TYR A 98 20.78 -6.44 -19.69
C TYR A 98 19.62 -5.45 -19.53
N HIS A 99 18.44 -5.94 -19.18
CA HIS A 99 17.21 -5.15 -19.07
C HIS A 99 17.14 -4.33 -17.77
N PHE A 100 18.22 -3.63 -17.40
CA PHE A 100 18.38 -2.99 -16.10
C PHE A 100 17.28 -1.98 -15.77
N GLU A 101 16.89 -1.12 -16.71
CA GLU A 101 15.82 -0.13 -16.48
C GLU A 101 14.46 -0.82 -16.22
N GLN A 102 14.21 -1.95 -16.88
CA GLN A 102 12.97 -2.72 -16.65
C GLN A 102 13.00 -3.39 -15.28
N HIS A 103 14.12 -3.98 -14.86
CA HIS A 103 14.27 -4.51 -13.50
C HIS A 103 14.11 -3.41 -12.45
N TYR A 104 14.79 -2.28 -12.64
CA TYR A 104 14.68 -1.12 -11.75
C TYR A 104 13.23 -0.62 -11.65
N SER A 105 12.52 -0.52 -12.78
CA SER A 105 11.10 -0.15 -12.80
C SER A 105 10.21 -1.17 -12.08
N ARG A 106 10.48 -2.48 -12.23
CA ARG A 106 9.73 -3.53 -11.51
C ARG A 106 10.01 -3.53 -10.01
N ILE A 107 11.24 -3.24 -9.58
CA ILE A 107 11.58 -3.07 -8.16
C ILE A 107 10.80 -1.91 -7.54
N ARG A 108 10.53 -0.85 -8.31
CA ARG A 108 9.74 0.31 -7.84
C ARG A 108 8.23 0.06 -7.78
N LEU A 109 7.76 -1.11 -8.21
CA LEU A 109 6.38 -1.54 -8.06
C LEU A 109 6.24 -2.32 -6.74
N ILE A 110 5.60 -1.73 -5.74
CA ILE A 110 5.49 -2.29 -4.39
C ILE A 110 4.76 -3.63 -4.42
N GLY A 111 5.33 -4.63 -3.76
CA GLY A 111 4.80 -5.99 -3.75
C GLY A 111 5.07 -6.80 -5.02
N SER A 112 5.79 -6.27 -6.01
CA SER A 112 6.19 -7.06 -7.18
C SER A 112 7.19 -8.15 -6.80
N PRO A 113 7.33 -9.23 -7.59
CA PRO A 113 8.34 -10.25 -7.33
C PRO A 113 9.77 -9.71 -7.26
N ASP A 114 10.11 -8.68 -8.04
CA ASP A 114 11.44 -8.07 -7.99
C ASP A 114 11.60 -7.17 -6.75
N PHE A 115 10.56 -6.43 -6.34
CA PHE A 115 10.54 -5.70 -5.06
C PHE A 115 10.73 -6.65 -3.88
N GLN A 116 9.98 -7.74 -3.84
CA GLN A 116 9.99 -8.72 -2.75
C GLN A 116 11.37 -9.37 -2.56
N LYS A 117 12.11 -9.61 -3.64
CA LYS A 117 13.49 -10.12 -3.54
C LYS A 117 14.41 -9.18 -2.78
N LEU A 118 14.27 -7.86 -2.92
CA LEU A 118 15.05 -6.90 -2.13
C LEU A 118 14.49 -6.76 -0.72
N TRP A 119 13.17 -6.64 -0.60
CA TRP A 119 12.47 -6.44 0.66
C TRP A 119 12.76 -7.54 1.68
N GLN A 120 12.78 -8.81 1.26
CA GLN A 120 13.08 -9.96 2.13
C GLN A 120 14.53 -10.02 2.62
N GLN A 121 15.44 -9.24 2.03
CA GLN A 121 16.85 -9.20 2.42
C GLN A 121 17.16 -8.08 3.40
N GLU A 122 16.22 -7.15 3.60
CA GLU A 122 16.32 -6.11 4.62
C GLU A 122 16.34 -6.76 6.01
N GLU A 123 17.28 -6.35 6.84
CA GLU A 123 17.41 -6.87 8.21
C GLU A 123 16.31 -6.33 9.11
N MET A 124 15.95 -6.99 10.21
CA MET A 124 14.99 -6.37 11.14
C MET A 124 15.56 -5.03 11.65
N THR A 125 14.74 -3.98 11.59
CA THR A 125 15.15 -2.64 12.05
C THR A 125 15.45 -2.67 13.53
N GLN A 126 16.63 -2.18 13.91
CA GLN A 126 17.06 -2.13 15.32
C GLN A 126 16.72 -0.79 15.97
N THR A 127 16.44 0.24 15.16
CA THR A 127 16.15 1.59 15.63
C THR A 127 14.95 2.22 14.92
N PRO A 128 14.24 3.15 15.56
CA PRO A 128 13.18 3.93 14.91
C PRO A 128 13.64 4.66 13.65
N GLN A 129 14.89 5.15 13.62
CA GLN A 129 15.43 5.88 12.49
C GLN A 129 15.67 4.98 11.27
N GLU A 130 16.04 3.73 11.47
CA GLU A 130 16.14 2.74 10.39
C GLU A 130 14.75 2.40 9.84
N ALA A 131 13.76 2.27 10.73
CA ALA A 131 12.37 2.06 10.34
C ALA A 131 11.81 3.22 9.52
N GLN A 132 12.01 4.45 9.99
CA GLN A 132 11.63 5.66 9.28
C GLN A 132 12.23 5.71 7.88
N LYS A 133 13.54 5.47 7.72
CA LYS A 133 14.20 5.48 6.39
C LYS A 133 13.59 4.49 5.40
N ARG A 134 13.18 3.31 5.87
CA ARG A 134 12.53 2.31 5.01
C ARG A 134 11.10 2.68 4.67
N LEU A 135 10.39 3.32 5.60
CA LEU A 135 9.07 3.87 5.31
C LEU A 135 9.19 5.02 4.30
N GLU A 136 10.19 5.89 4.41
CA GLU A 136 10.47 6.96 3.43
C GLU A 136 10.74 6.40 2.02
N LEU A 137 11.43 5.25 1.90
CA LEU A 137 11.57 4.52 0.64
C LEU A 137 10.20 4.11 0.06
N LEU A 138 9.29 3.55 0.87
CA LEU A 138 7.94 3.18 0.42
C LEU A 138 7.12 4.40 0.00
N LEU A 139 7.13 5.47 0.81
CA LEU A 139 6.45 6.72 0.49
C LEU A 139 6.97 7.33 -0.83
N THR A 140 8.28 7.24 -1.06
CA THR A 140 8.91 7.68 -2.31
C THR A 140 8.46 6.84 -3.50
N TYR A 141 8.36 5.51 -3.35
CA TYR A 141 7.90 4.63 -4.43
C TYR A 141 6.43 4.82 -4.77
N LEU A 142 5.60 5.16 -3.78
CA LEU A 142 4.20 5.54 -3.98
C LEU A 142 4.02 6.93 -4.59
N ASN A 143 5.05 7.76 -4.62
CA ASN A 143 4.92 9.21 -4.79
C ASN A 143 3.86 9.79 -3.83
N MET A 144 3.92 9.38 -2.55
CA MET A 144 2.93 9.77 -1.56
C MET A 144 2.88 11.31 -1.44
N PRO A 145 1.71 11.95 -1.63
CA PRO A 145 1.57 13.39 -1.43
C PRO A 145 1.69 13.74 0.05
N GLU A 146 1.91 15.01 0.37
CA GLU A 146 1.84 15.48 1.77
C GLU A 146 0.41 15.34 2.34
N GLU A 147 -0.60 15.41 1.48
CA GLU A 147 -2.02 15.33 1.80
C GLU A 147 -2.79 14.57 0.72
N LEU A 148 -3.65 13.63 1.15
CA LEU A 148 -4.64 13.00 0.29
C LEU A 148 -5.82 13.95 0.04
N THR A 149 -6.20 14.08 -1.22
CA THR A 149 -7.24 15.03 -1.66
C THR A 149 -8.63 14.40 -1.78
N GLY A 150 -8.72 13.07 -1.75
CA GLY A 150 -9.94 12.32 -2.09
C GLY A 150 -10.25 12.28 -3.58
N GLN A 151 -9.41 12.88 -4.44
CA GLN A 151 -9.62 12.87 -5.88
C GLN A 151 -9.28 11.51 -6.50
N VAL A 152 -10.23 10.95 -7.26
CA VAL A 152 -10.10 9.65 -7.94
C VAL A 152 -8.83 9.55 -8.77
N HIS A 153 -8.46 10.61 -9.51
CA HIS A 153 -7.25 10.60 -10.33
C HIS A 153 -5.97 10.47 -9.49
N GLN A 154 -5.86 11.22 -8.38
CA GLN A 154 -4.72 11.10 -7.47
C GLN A 154 -4.65 9.68 -6.88
N THR A 155 -5.80 9.15 -6.43
CA THR A 155 -5.87 7.78 -5.91
C THR A 155 -5.39 6.76 -6.93
N GLN A 156 -5.93 6.78 -8.15
CA GLN A 156 -5.57 5.83 -9.21
C GLN A 156 -4.08 5.91 -9.58
N GLN A 157 -3.51 7.11 -9.61
CA GLN A 157 -2.08 7.29 -9.86
C GLN A 157 -1.22 6.64 -8.78
N ILE A 158 -1.58 6.81 -7.51
CA ILE A 158 -0.85 6.19 -6.39
C ILE A 158 -1.04 4.67 -6.41
N LEU A 159 -2.27 4.18 -6.63
CA LEU A 159 -2.57 2.75 -6.68
C LEU A 159 -1.80 2.01 -7.78
N ALA A 160 -1.48 2.68 -8.89
CA ALA A 160 -0.67 2.13 -9.97
C ALA A 160 0.78 1.78 -9.56
N HIS A 161 1.22 2.21 -8.37
CA HIS A 161 2.52 1.85 -7.79
C HIS A 161 2.50 0.54 -6.98
N PHE A 162 1.33 -0.08 -6.80
CA PHE A 162 1.21 -1.42 -6.22
C PHE A 162 1.13 -2.49 -7.30
N SER A 163 1.72 -3.66 -7.00
CA SER A 163 1.61 -4.82 -7.87
C SER A 163 0.17 -5.35 -7.91
N PRO A 164 -0.37 -5.72 -9.09
CA PRO A 164 -1.68 -6.36 -9.18
C PRO A 164 -1.71 -7.75 -8.52
N ASN A 165 -0.54 -8.33 -8.19
CA ASN A 165 -0.43 -9.61 -7.51
C ASN A 165 -0.35 -9.47 -5.98
N LEU A 166 -0.34 -8.24 -5.45
CA LEU A 166 -0.24 -8.01 -4.01
C LEU A 166 -1.59 -8.26 -3.33
N THR A 167 -1.76 -9.47 -2.81
CA THR A 167 -3.03 -9.94 -2.23
C THR A 167 -3.24 -9.39 -0.81
N PRO A 168 -4.48 -9.30 -0.30
CA PRO A 168 -4.74 -8.89 1.08
C PRO A 168 -4.16 -9.81 2.18
N THR A 169 -3.73 -11.03 1.84
CA THR A 169 -3.03 -11.99 2.73
C THR A 169 -1.52 -12.05 2.48
N ASP A 170 -0.95 -11.16 1.68
CA ASP A 170 0.48 -11.17 1.41
C ASP A 170 1.28 -10.85 2.70
N PRO A 171 2.34 -11.61 3.03
CA PRO A 171 3.18 -11.36 4.20
C PRO A 171 3.82 -9.96 4.24
N PHE A 172 3.83 -9.24 3.11
CA PHE A 172 4.21 -7.83 3.05
C PHE A 172 3.46 -6.97 4.08
N TRP A 173 2.18 -7.25 4.32
CA TRP A 173 1.35 -6.45 5.23
C TRP A 173 1.81 -6.57 6.70
N ASP A 174 2.13 -7.78 7.15
CA ASP A 174 2.70 -8.03 8.47
C ASP A 174 4.06 -7.33 8.61
N GLN A 175 4.88 -7.39 7.56
CA GLN A 175 6.21 -6.78 7.55
C GLN A 175 6.12 -5.24 7.58
N LEU A 176 5.19 -4.66 6.82
CA LEU A 176 4.92 -3.22 6.83
C LEU A 176 4.42 -2.77 8.21
N SER A 177 3.47 -3.50 8.78
CA SER A 177 2.95 -3.25 10.12
C SER A 177 4.06 -3.30 11.18
N ALA A 178 4.89 -4.35 11.18
CA ALA A 178 6.02 -4.48 12.09
C ALA A 178 7.02 -3.33 11.93
N LEU A 179 7.28 -2.89 10.70
CA LEU A 179 8.14 -1.74 10.42
C LEU A 179 7.58 -0.44 11.01
N ILE A 180 6.28 -0.23 10.88
CA ILE A 180 5.60 0.94 11.44
C ILE A 180 5.63 0.92 12.96
N GLN A 181 5.34 -0.23 13.59
CA GLN A 181 5.44 -0.40 15.04
C GLN A 181 6.87 -0.09 15.54
N ALA A 182 7.90 -0.54 14.82
CA ALA A 182 9.29 -0.23 15.16
C ALA A 182 9.63 1.27 15.05
N CYS A 183 8.97 2.00 14.15
CA CYS A 183 9.14 3.45 13.98
C CYS A 183 8.58 4.26 15.18
N TYR A 184 7.58 3.72 15.88
CA TYR A 184 6.85 4.42 16.95
C TYR A 184 7.01 3.77 18.33
N ILE A 185 8.03 2.92 18.51
CA ILE A 185 8.30 2.24 19.77
C ILE A 185 8.52 3.22 20.92
N ASN A 186 7.93 2.91 22.08
CA ASN A 186 8.03 3.69 23.33
C ASN A 186 7.53 5.14 23.25
N LEU A 187 6.61 5.43 22.33
CA LEU A 187 5.92 6.72 22.29
C LEU A 187 4.61 6.67 23.08
N GLU A 188 4.31 7.76 23.78
CA GLU A 188 2.99 7.99 24.38
C GLU A 188 2.02 8.67 23.39
N HIS A 189 2.56 9.42 22.42
CA HIS A 189 1.80 10.09 21.37
C HIS A 189 2.66 10.23 20.10
N ILE A 190 2.02 10.24 18.93
CA ILE A 190 2.70 10.47 17.65
C ILE A 190 2.87 11.99 17.43
N PRO A 191 4.09 12.52 17.30
CA PRO A 191 4.31 13.95 17.14
C PRO A 191 3.85 14.44 15.76
N TYR A 192 3.40 15.69 15.67
CA TYR A 192 3.01 16.27 14.38
C TYR A 192 4.21 16.42 13.44
N SER A 193 4.14 15.81 12.27
CA SER A 193 5.10 15.99 11.17
C SER A 193 4.47 15.59 9.83
N SER A 194 5.02 16.08 8.71
CA SER A 194 4.59 15.66 7.37
C SER A 194 4.72 14.14 7.19
N PHE A 195 5.83 13.56 7.65
CA PHE A 195 6.05 12.11 7.62
C PHE A 195 4.95 11.34 8.37
N ASN A 196 4.68 11.68 9.63
CA ASN A 196 3.66 10.96 10.43
C ASN A 196 2.26 11.11 9.86
N ARG A 197 1.96 12.27 9.28
CA ARG A 197 0.72 12.53 8.55
C ARG A 197 0.59 11.63 7.31
N GLN A 198 1.65 11.51 6.52
CA GLN A 198 1.69 10.58 5.38
C GLN A 198 1.52 9.12 5.82
N ILE A 199 2.17 8.70 6.91
CA ILE A 199 2.04 7.33 7.44
C ILE A 199 0.62 7.06 7.91
N HIS A 200 -0.03 7.98 8.61
CA HIS A 200 -1.44 7.82 8.99
C HIS A 200 -2.32 7.69 7.75
N GLN A 201 -2.15 8.58 6.77
CA GLN A 201 -2.99 8.61 5.58
C GLN A 201 -2.75 7.45 4.61
N LEU A 202 -1.55 6.85 4.64
CA LEU A 202 -1.23 5.65 3.89
C LEU A 202 -2.25 4.52 4.17
N ARG A 203 -2.79 4.43 5.40
CA ARG A 203 -3.78 3.41 5.78
C ARG A 203 -5.01 3.38 4.88
N TYR A 204 -5.47 4.56 4.44
CA TYR A 204 -6.61 4.68 3.52
C TYR A 204 -6.27 4.16 2.11
N LEU A 205 -5.05 4.42 1.63
CA LEU A 205 -4.58 3.89 0.34
C LEU A 205 -4.41 2.37 0.39
N LEU A 206 -3.87 1.82 1.48
CA LEU A 206 -3.69 0.38 1.65
C LEU A 206 -5.05 -0.34 1.62
N SER A 207 -6.04 0.15 2.36
CA SER A 207 -7.40 -0.40 2.30
C SER A 207 -8.01 -0.29 0.92
N THR A 208 -7.80 0.84 0.23
CA THR A 208 -8.30 1.02 -1.14
C THR A 208 -7.64 0.04 -2.11
N GLN A 209 -6.32 -0.17 -2.00
CA GLN A 209 -5.60 -1.17 -2.80
C GLN A 209 -6.18 -2.57 -2.60
N GLN A 210 -6.47 -2.94 -1.36
CA GLN A 210 -6.99 -4.28 -1.03
C GLN A 210 -8.39 -4.52 -1.57
N ILE A 211 -9.30 -3.53 -1.48
CA ILE A 211 -10.64 -3.69 -2.05
C ILE A 211 -10.62 -3.72 -3.58
N GLU A 212 -9.77 -2.91 -4.22
CA GLU A 212 -9.63 -2.90 -5.68
C GLU A 212 -9.03 -4.20 -6.18
N TRP A 213 -8.10 -4.79 -5.43
CA TRP A 213 -7.61 -6.14 -5.70
C TRP A 213 -8.75 -7.16 -5.64
N VAL A 214 -9.57 -7.17 -4.57
CA VAL A 214 -10.70 -8.10 -4.44
C VAL A 214 -11.72 -7.91 -5.57
N ARG A 215 -12.06 -6.67 -5.92
CA ARG A 215 -12.94 -6.35 -7.06
C ARG A 215 -12.37 -6.90 -8.37
N SER A 216 -11.09 -6.65 -8.63
CA SER A 216 -10.44 -7.08 -9.87
C SER A 216 -10.36 -8.60 -10.02
N GLN A 217 -10.15 -9.33 -8.93
CA GLN A 217 -9.94 -10.78 -8.96
C GLN A 217 -11.25 -11.58 -8.84
N TYR A 218 -12.22 -11.08 -8.06
CA TYR A 218 -13.41 -11.84 -7.68
C TYR A 218 -14.75 -11.17 -8.07
N GLY A 219 -14.73 -9.90 -8.43
CA GLY A 219 -15.91 -9.16 -8.86
C GLY A 219 -16.43 -9.64 -10.22
N LYS A 220 -17.75 -9.63 -10.39
CA LYS A 220 -18.41 -9.86 -11.68
C LYS A 220 -19.57 -8.89 -11.88
N LYS A 221 -19.88 -8.61 -13.14
CA LYS A 221 -20.99 -7.72 -13.51
C LYS A 221 -22.31 -8.24 -12.92
N GLY A 222 -23.01 -7.38 -12.19
CA GLY A 222 -24.31 -7.66 -11.58
C GLY A 222 -24.24 -8.28 -10.17
N GLU A 223 -23.04 -8.50 -9.64
CA GLU A 223 -22.82 -8.92 -8.26
C GLU A 223 -22.41 -7.74 -7.37
N THR A 224 -22.49 -7.93 -6.05
CA THR A 224 -22.12 -6.92 -5.05
C THR A 224 -20.64 -7.05 -4.64
N ASP A 225 -20.08 -6.02 -3.99
CA ASP A 225 -18.76 -6.12 -3.36
C ASP A 225 -18.73 -7.24 -2.29
N ALA A 226 -19.84 -7.46 -1.59
CA ALA A 226 -19.99 -8.58 -0.66
C ALA A 226 -19.86 -9.95 -1.35
N ASP A 227 -20.31 -10.10 -2.60
CA ASP A 227 -20.09 -11.33 -3.38
C ASP A 227 -18.61 -11.51 -3.70
N ALA A 228 -17.93 -10.45 -4.14
CA ALA A 228 -16.50 -10.48 -4.44
C ALA A 228 -15.69 -10.87 -3.19
N LEU A 229 -15.96 -10.22 -2.05
CA LEU A 229 -15.28 -10.56 -0.80
C LEU A 229 -15.61 -11.98 -0.33
N ALA A 230 -16.87 -12.40 -0.38
CA ALA A 230 -17.26 -13.73 0.06
C ALA A 230 -16.61 -14.83 -0.79
N LYS A 231 -16.40 -14.60 -2.10
CA LYS A 231 -15.65 -15.54 -2.95
C LYS A 231 -14.18 -15.59 -2.59
N TYR A 232 -13.57 -14.44 -2.31
CA TYR A 232 -12.18 -14.38 -1.87
C TYR A 232 -12.00 -15.12 -0.53
N LEU A 233 -12.80 -14.80 0.48
CA LEU A 233 -12.73 -15.47 1.78
C LEU A 233 -13.01 -16.98 1.67
N ALA A 234 -13.82 -17.41 0.70
CA ALA A 234 -14.04 -18.84 0.46
C ALA A 234 -12.80 -19.59 -0.06
N THR A 235 -11.75 -18.88 -0.49
CA THR A 235 -10.45 -19.47 -0.85
C THR A 235 -9.45 -19.51 0.31
N LEU A 236 -9.78 -18.88 1.44
CA LEU A 236 -8.91 -18.80 2.62
C LEU A 236 -9.31 -19.86 3.65
N GLU A 237 -8.42 -20.11 4.61
CA GLU A 237 -8.75 -20.93 5.77
C GLU A 237 -9.62 -20.12 6.75
N ASP A 238 -10.45 -20.81 7.54
CA ASP A 238 -11.40 -20.15 8.46
C ASP A 238 -10.71 -19.33 9.58
N ASP A 239 -9.43 -19.61 9.85
CA ASP A 239 -8.59 -18.88 10.83
C ASP A 239 -7.89 -17.65 10.23
N ASP A 240 -7.89 -17.48 8.91
CA ASP A 240 -7.29 -16.31 8.25
C ASP A 240 -8.12 -15.03 8.46
N TYR A 241 -9.42 -15.17 8.75
CA TYR A 241 -10.34 -14.03 8.83
C TYR A 241 -11.28 -14.05 10.05
N ASN A 242 -11.71 -12.86 10.47
CA ASN A 242 -12.62 -12.68 11.59
C ASN A 242 -13.83 -11.82 11.18
N LEU A 243 -15.04 -12.39 11.34
CA LEU A 243 -16.32 -11.76 10.98
C LEU A 243 -17.01 -11.04 12.16
N TYR A 244 -16.48 -11.16 13.37
CA TYR A 244 -17.17 -10.78 14.61
C TYR A 244 -16.51 -9.63 15.37
N GLU A 245 -15.43 -9.08 14.83
CA GLU A 245 -14.80 -7.88 15.34
C GLU A 245 -15.78 -6.70 15.32
N SER A 246 -15.65 -5.83 16.32
CA SER A 246 -16.62 -4.75 16.53
C SER A 246 -16.52 -3.72 15.42
N SER A 247 -17.61 -3.48 14.68
CA SER A 247 -17.72 -2.40 13.70
C SER A 247 -18.30 -1.09 14.28
N ARG A 248 -18.31 -0.92 15.61
CA ARG A 248 -18.94 0.22 16.31
C ARG A 248 -18.48 1.58 15.75
N TYR A 249 -17.17 1.74 15.50
CA TYR A 249 -16.56 2.97 14.98
C TYR A 249 -16.91 3.27 13.51
N HIS A 250 -17.46 2.28 12.80
CA HIS A 250 -17.92 2.40 11.41
C HIS A 250 -19.43 2.53 11.31
N ASN A 251 -20.13 2.81 12.41
CA ASN A 251 -21.58 3.06 12.42
C ASN A 251 -21.88 4.46 12.97
N LYS A 252 -21.16 5.46 12.46
CA LYS A 252 -21.37 6.85 12.85
C LYS A 252 -22.70 7.36 12.29
N VAL A 253 -23.45 8.06 13.13
CA VAL A 253 -24.75 8.67 12.78
C VAL A 253 -24.77 10.07 13.35
N ALA A 254 -25.30 11.03 12.58
CA ALA A 254 -25.50 12.38 13.07
C ALA A 254 -26.88 12.52 13.71
N SER A 255 -27.05 13.53 14.56
CA SER A 255 -28.35 13.86 15.16
C SER A 255 -28.65 15.34 15.00
N ILE A 256 -29.88 15.62 14.55
CA ILE A 256 -30.46 16.97 14.50
C ILE A 256 -31.71 17.02 15.38
N LEU A 257 -32.12 18.22 15.80
CA LEU A 257 -33.38 18.43 16.49
C LEU A 257 -34.50 18.70 15.48
N ASP A 258 -35.62 18.01 15.62
CA ASP A 258 -36.84 18.31 14.88
C ASP A 258 -37.52 19.60 15.40
N ALA A 259 -38.59 20.04 14.74
CA ALA A 259 -39.34 21.23 15.14
C ALA A 259 -39.97 21.14 16.55
N SER A 260 -40.08 19.94 17.12
CA SER A 260 -40.60 19.69 18.46
C SER A 260 -39.47 19.52 19.50
N GLY A 261 -38.21 19.66 19.11
CA GLY A 261 -37.04 19.48 19.97
C GLY A 261 -36.65 18.03 20.22
N ASN A 262 -37.15 17.06 19.43
CA ASN A 262 -36.72 15.67 19.54
C ASN A 262 -35.51 15.40 18.65
N HIS A 263 -34.65 14.50 19.12
CA HIS A 263 -33.52 14.01 18.34
C HIS A 263 -33.96 13.15 17.16
N GLN A 264 -33.51 13.51 15.96
CA GLN A 264 -33.70 12.77 14.73
C GLN A 264 -32.35 12.30 14.18
N ALA A 265 -32.27 11.01 13.83
CA ALA A 265 -31.10 10.43 13.20
C ALA A 265 -30.92 10.94 11.76
N VAL A 266 -29.69 11.31 11.41
CA VAL A 266 -29.25 11.63 10.05
C VAL A 266 -28.17 10.62 9.66
N TYR A 267 -28.51 9.76 8.71
CA TYR A 267 -27.61 8.73 8.21
C TYR A 267 -26.81 9.25 7.02
N THR A 268 -25.61 8.70 6.85
CA THR A 268 -24.84 8.89 5.62
C THR A 268 -25.68 8.48 4.40
N ASP A 269 -25.62 9.31 3.36
CA ASP A 269 -26.39 9.13 2.11
C ASP A 269 -27.92 9.12 2.30
N ASN A 270 -28.43 9.53 3.48
CA ASN A 270 -29.84 9.42 3.88
C ASN A 270 -30.39 7.98 3.85
N ILE A 271 -29.52 6.99 4.00
CA ILE A 271 -29.90 5.57 4.00
C ILE A 271 -29.72 4.99 5.41
N PRO A 272 -30.81 4.59 6.11
CA PRO A 272 -30.72 3.93 7.40
C PRO A 272 -30.15 2.51 7.28
N GLN A 273 -28.82 2.39 7.27
CA GLN A 273 -28.11 1.11 7.15
C GLN A 273 -27.09 0.91 8.28
N SER A 274 -26.58 -0.31 8.40
CA SER A 274 -25.52 -0.66 9.35
C SER A 274 -24.34 -1.19 8.59
N ASN A 275 -23.15 -0.88 9.07
CA ASN A 275 -21.91 -1.34 8.48
C ASN A 275 -21.32 -2.46 9.34
N TYR A 276 -20.72 -3.46 8.71
CA TYR A 276 -20.06 -4.57 9.38
C TYR A 276 -18.62 -4.71 8.93
N LYS A 277 -17.80 -5.27 9.82
CA LYS A 277 -16.35 -5.36 9.69
C LYS A 277 -15.95 -6.81 9.48
N ILE A 278 -14.99 -7.01 8.58
CA ILE A 278 -14.30 -8.26 8.38
C ILE A 278 -12.80 -7.95 8.39
N LEU A 279 -12.05 -8.68 9.22
CA LEU A 279 -10.60 -8.59 9.28
C LEU A 279 -9.97 -9.81 8.66
N ILE A 280 -8.85 -9.62 7.98
CA ILE A 280 -7.91 -10.68 7.60
C ILE A 280 -6.59 -10.39 8.29
N HIS A 281 -6.11 -11.34 9.09
CA HIS A 281 -4.89 -11.23 9.91
C HIS A 281 -4.76 -9.90 10.70
N PHE A 282 -5.89 -9.35 11.15
CA PHE A 282 -6.02 -8.07 11.85
C PHE A 282 -5.64 -6.80 11.05
N HIS A 283 -4.72 -6.88 10.10
CA HIS A 283 -4.23 -5.74 9.30
C HIS A 283 -5.20 -5.29 8.20
N SER A 284 -5.66 -6.24 7.39
CA SER A 284 -6.52 -5.95 6.24
C SER A 284 -7.97 -5.83 6.70
N GLU A 285 -8.49 -4.61 6.68
CA GLU A 285 -9.85 -4.30 7.13
C GLU A 285 -10.80 -4.04 5.96
N PHE A 286 -11.86 -4.82 5.93
CA PHE A 286 -12.98 -4.63 5.01
C PHE A 286 -14.21 -4.18 5.80
N ILE A 287 -14.71 -3.00 5.47
CA ILE A 287 -15.99 -2.53 5.96
C ILE A 287 -17.00 -2.60 4.81
N LEU A 288 -18.14 -3.22 5.08
CA LEU A 288 -19.24 -3.28 4.14
C LEU A 288 -20.50 -2.65 4.70
N SER A 289 -21.26 -2.00 3.83
CA SER A 289 -22.64 -1.61 4.11
C SER A 289 -23.56 -2.84 4.22
N GLU A 290 -24.74 -2.68 4.84
CA GLU A 290 -25.76 -3.74 4.88
C GLU A 290 -26.22 -4.17 3.48
N SER A 291 -26.11 -3.30 2.47
CA SER A 291 -26.40 -3.60 1.06
C SER A 291 -25.27 -4.36 0.35
N GLY A 292 -24.10 -4.52 0.98
CA GLY A 292 -22.97 -5.27 0.44
C GLY A 292 -22.03 -4.45 -0.45
N GLN A 293 -21.92 -3.14 -0.21
CA GLN A 293 -20.93 -2.26 -0.84
C GLN A 293 -19.68 -2.16 0.03
N PHE A 294 -18.47 -2.15 -0.54
CA PHE A 294 -17.27 -1.76 0.18
C PHE A 294 -17.32 -0.29 0.57
N LEU A 295 -16.78 0.03 1.74
CA LEU A 295 -16.67 1.40 2.23
C LEU A 295 -15.19 1.74 2.43
N VAL A 296 -14.62 2.54 1.53
CA VAL A 296 -13.27 3.13 1.67
C VAL A 296 -13.30 4.60 1.26
N ALA A 297 -12.57 5.45 1.96
CA ALA A 297 -12.63 6.90 1.75
C ALA A 297 -12.06 7.38 0.40
N LEU A 298 -11.35 6.52 -0.31
CA LEU A 298 -10.72 6.81 -1.61
C LEU A 298 -11.29 5.93 -2.74
N ASP A 299 -12.49 5.38 -2.59
CA ASP A 299 -13.09 4.46 -3.57
C ASP A 299 -13.12 5.11 -4.98
N PRO A 300 -12.39 4.57 -5.99
CA PRO A 300 -12.34 5.17 -7.31
C PRO A 300 -13.60 4.89 -8.15
N GLU A 301 -14.43 3.92 -7.76
CA GLU A 301 -15.58 3.47 -8.53
C GLU A 301 -16.91 3.92 -7.93
N ASN A 302 -17.09 3.75 -6.61
CA ASN A 302 -18.40 3.86 -5.95
C ASN A 302 -18.35 4.73 -4.68
N LEU A 303 -17.65 5.87 -4.72
CA LEU A 303 -17.53 6.74 -3.55
C LEU A 303 -18.89 7.27 -3.06
N THR A 304 -19.19 7.03 -1.78
CA THR A 304 -20.39 7.53 -1.08
C THR A 304 -20.00 8.29 0.18
N ARG A 305 -20.92 9.06 0.78
CA ARG A 305 -20.64 9.71 2.06
C ARG A 305 -20.40 8.67 3.16
N ASN A 306 -21.09 7.52 3.10
CA ASN A 306 -20.82 6.41 4.01
C ASN A 306 -19.40 5.86 3.86
N SER A 307 -18.86 5.85 2.64
CA SER A 307 -17.48 5.41 2.39
C SER A 307 -16.45 6.33 3.03
N ILE A 308 -16.70 7.65 3.03
CA ILE A 308 -15.79 8.63 3.64
C ILE A 308 -15.89 8.62 5.17
N VAL A 309 -17.11 8.63 5.72
CA VAL A 309 -17.34 8.78 7.17
C VAL A 309 -17.10 7.48 7.96
N ASN A 310 -17.44 6.33 7.35
CA ASN A 310 -17.45 5.02 7.99
C ASN A 310 -16.52 4.01 7.32
N GLY A 311 -15.70 4.44 6.35
CA GLY A 311 -14.84 3.56 5.59
C GLY A 311 -13.80 2.81 6.42
N SER A 312 -13.19 1.82 5.79
CA SER A 312 -12.09 1.06 6.37
C SER A 312 -10.77 1.81 6.29
N SER A 313 -9.87 1.42 7.18
CA SER A 313 -8.46 1.81 7.17
C SER A 313 -7.61 0.62 7.60
N PHE A 314 -6.44 0.45 6.99
CA PHE A 314 -5.52 -0.62 7.33
C PHE A 314 -5.05 -0.48 8.79
N ASN A 315 -4.92 -1.58 9.52
CA ASN A 315 -4.46 -1.54 10.92
C ASN A 315 -2.96 -1.77 10.99
N TYR A 316 -2.24 -0.86 11.65
CA TYR A 316 -0.83 -1.03 11.97
C TYR A 316 -0.60 -1.76 13.29
N GLY A 317 -1.59 -1.81 14.18
CA GLY A 317 -1.55 -2.71 15.34
C GLY A 317 -1.74 -4.17 14.95
N ASN A 318 -1.39 -5.09 15.85
CA ASN A 318 -1.60 -6.54 15.65
C ASN A 318 -2.87 -7.07 16.35
N GLN A 319 -3.42 -6.28 17.27
CA GLN A 319 -4.57 -6.65 18.10
C GLN A 319 -5.16 -5.40 18.77
N ASN A 320 -6.33 -5.54 19.41
CA ASN A 320 -6.98 -4.44 20.11
C ASN A 320 -6.30 -4.10 21.45
N ASP A 321 -5.16 -3.41 21.40
CA ASP A 321 -4.39 -2.95 22.58
C ASP A 321 -3.99 -1.46 22.51
N ASP A 322 -3.13 -1.02 23.42
CA ASP A 322 -2.68 0.37 23.50
C ASP A 322 -1.81 0.77 22.29
N LEU A 323 -1.09 -0.17 21.68
CA LEU A 323 -0.31 0.10 20.47
C LEU A 323 -1.24 0.32 19.27
N HIS A 324 -2.27 -0.51 19.12
CA HIS A 324 -3.32 -0.26 18.13
C HIS A 324 -4.00 1.09 18.37
N ARG A 325 -4.30 1.46 19.62
CA ARG A 325 -4.84 2.79 19.91
C ARG A 325 -3.89 3.91 19.43
N LEU A 326 -2.61 3.83 19.80
CA LEU A 326 -1.59 4.83 19.47
C LEU A 326 -1.40 5.00 17.96
N LEU A 327 -1.41 3.89 17.19
CA LEU A 327 -1.14 3.91 15.76
C LEU A 327 -2.39 4.14 14.91
N ASP A 328 -3.53 3.61 15.35
CA ASP A 328 -4.70 3.45 14.48
C ASP A 328 -5.88 4.35 14.89
N ILE A 329 -5.95 4.81 16.15
CA ILE A 329 -7.10 5.55 16.68
C ILE A 329 -6.75 6.99 17.05
N ASP A 330 -5.78 7.20 17.92
CA ASP A 330 -5.42 8.54 18.42
C ASP A 330 -4.97 9.50 17.28
N PRO A 331 -4.26 9.04 16.23
CA PRO A 331 -3.87 9.84 15.07
C PRO A 331 -5.03 10.49 14.29
N ILE A 332 -6.24 9.94 14.35
CA ILE A 332 -7.40 10.38 13.56
C ILE A 332 -7.65 11.88 13.72
N LEU A 333 -7.61 12.39 14.96
CA LEU A 333 -7.92 13.80 15.25
C LEU A 333 -6.89 14.78 14.69
N LEU A 334 -5.67 14.32 14.39
CA LEU A 334 -4.54 15.18 14.04
C LEU A 334 -4.10 15.02 12.58
N PHE A 335 -4.30 13.84 12.00
CA PHE A 335 -3.66 13.47 10.74
C PHE A 335 -4.64 13.05 9.64
N ASP A 336 -5.95 12.98 9.92
CA ASP A 336 -6.94 12.71 8.88
C ASP A 336 -6.86 13.73 7.74
N PRO A 337 -7.12 13.31 6.49
CA PRO A 337 -7.25 14.22 5.37
C PRO A 337 -8.42 15.19 5.57
N ALA A 338 -8.28 16.42 5.08
CA ALA A 338 -9.29 17.47 5.25
C ALA A 338 -10.68 17.05 4.72
N PHE A 339 -10.75 16.30 3.62
CA PHE A 339 -12.02 15.87 3.04
C PHE A 339 -12.78 14.84 3.92
N ILE A 340 -12.05 14.05 4.72
CA ILE A 340 -12.66 13.12 5.69
C ILE A 340 -13.20 13.90 6.89
N GLU A 341 -12.42 14.86 7.37
CA GLU A 341 -12.82 15.76 8.46
C GLU A 341 -14.10 16.52 8.08
N GLU A 342 -14.14 17.13 6.89
CA GLU A 342 -15.29 17.87 6.37
C GLU A 342 -16.54 16.99 6.25
N ALA A 343 -16.40 15.77 5.71
CA ALA A 343 -17.51 14.85 5.56
C ALA A 343 -18.09 14.40 6.91
N THR A 344 -17.24 14.27 7.93
CA THR A 344 -17.57 13.78 9.28
C THR A 344 -18.11 14.89 10.19
N HIS A 345 -17.58 16.11 10.08
CA HIS A 345 -17.88 17.24 10.97
C HIS A 345 -18.60 18.40 10.27
N SER A 346 -19.41 18.12 9.25
CA SER A 346 -20.14 19.18 8.54
C SER A 346 -21.06 19.97 9.49
N PRO A 347 -21.19 21.31 9.33
CA PRO A 347 -22.04 22.14 10.21
C PRO A 347 -23.50 21.70 10.30
N GLU A 348 -23.99 21.02 9.27
CA GLU A 348 -25.37 20.53 9.17
C GLU A 348 -25.58 19.19 9.88
N ALA A 349 -24.51 18.41 10.07
CA ALA A 349 -24.58 17.06 10.62
C ALA A 349 -23.17 16.59 11.06
N THR A 350 -22.93 16.55 12.37
CA THR A 350 -21.73 15.93 12.95
C THR A 350 -21.98 14.44 13.21
N PHE A 351 -21.22 13.58 12.54
CA PHE A 351 -21.36 12.13 12.64
C PHE A 351 -20.61 11.58 13.84
N LEU A 352 -21.34 11.00 14.79
CA LEU A 352 -20.77 10.51 16.05
C LEU A 352 -20.79 8.99 16.13
N VAL A 353 -19.75 8.43 16.75
CA VAL A 353 -19.67 7.01 17.06
C VAL A 353 -20.59 6.72 18.26
N PRO A 354 -21.43 5.67 18.23
CA PRO A 354 -22.21 5.28 19.40
C PRO A 354 -21.27 4.79 20.51
N ASP A 355 -21.49 5.20 21.76
CA ASP A 355 -20.83 4.57 22.90
C ASP A 355 -21.32 3.12 23.12
N LEU A 356 -20.76 2.42 24.11
CA LEU A 356 -21.11 1.02 24.36
C LEU A 356 -22.56 0.83 24.83
N GLU A 357 -23.12 1.77 25.57
CA GLU A 357 -24.50 1.74 26.05
C GLU A 357 -25.46 1.99 24.89
N GLN A 358 -25.24 3.07 24.14
CA GLN A 358 -26.00 3.44 22.94
C GLN A 358 -25.96 2.34 21.88
N HIS A 359 -24.82 1.67 21.71
CA HIS A 359 -24.68 0.54 20.78
C HIS A 359 -25.52 -0.67 21.20
N GLY A 360 -25.69 -0.89 22.51
CA GLY A 360 -26.46 -1.99 23.08
C GLY A 360 -27.95 -1.73 23.23
N ASP A 361 -28.35 -0.47 23.39
CA ASP A 361 -29.73 -0.05 23.61
C ASP A 361 -30.56 -0.17 22.33
N LYS A 362 -31.74 -0.81 22.42
CA LYS A 362 -32.70 -1.03 21.33
C LYS A 362 -33.75 0.08 21.21
N HIS A 363 -33.79 0.98 22.19
CA HIS A 363 -34.69 2.13 22.27
C HIS A 363 -33.97 3.45 21.99
N ASN A 364 -32.66 3.41 21.70
CA ASN A 364 -31.89 4.60 21.42
C ASN A 364 -32.44 5.32 20.17
N PRO A 365 -32.78 6.61 20.26
CA PRO A 365 -33.45 7.33 19.16
C PRO A 365 -32.58 7.55 17.92
N ILE A 366 -31.24 7.39 18.03
CA ILE A 366 -30.29 7.67 16.96
C ILE A 366 -29.75 6.38 16.33
N TYR A 367 -29.30 5.45 17.17
CA TYR A 367 -28.56 4.27 16.73
C TYR A 367 -29.42 3.01 16.62
N SER A 368 -30.66 3.03 17.13
CA SER A 368 -31.60 1.91 16.96
C SER A 368 -32.52 2.13 15.78
N ARG A 369 -32.93 1.03 15.14
CA ARG A 369 -34.04 1.03 14.18
C ARG A 369 -34.86 -0.24 14.30
N ASN A 370 -36.17 -0.13 14.07
CA ASN A 370 -37.10 -1.26 14.03
C ASN A 370 -37.04 -2.14 15.31
N GLY A 371 -36.92 -1.50 16.48
CA GLY A 371 -36.85 -2.17 17.79
C GLY A 371 -35.57 -3.01 18.01
N LYS A 372 -34.53 -2.76 17.22
CA LYS A 372 -33.22 -3.42 17.32
C LYS A 372 -32.13 -2.39 17.59
N SER A 373 -31.22 -2.74 18.49
CA SER A 373 -30.01 -1.95 18.73
C SER A 373 -29.06 -2.04 17.54
N SER A 374 -28.16 -1.07 17.42
CA SER A 374 -27.09 -1.08 16.40
C SER A 374 -26.30 -2.40 16.43
N LYS A 375 -26.03 -2.95 17.63
CA LYS A 375 -25.34 -4.24 17.80
C LYS A 375 -26.11 -5.40 17.18
N GLN A 376 -27.43 -5.41 17.35
CA GLN A 376 -28.30 -6.45 16.79
C GLN A 376 -28.41 -6.33 15.27
N LEU A 377 -28.43 -5.11 14.73
CA LEU A 377 -28.48 -4.83 13.30
C LEU A 377 -27.19 -5.29 12.60
N THR A 378 -26.03 -4.92 13.14
CA THR A 378 -24.72 -5.37 12.64
C THR A 378 -24.61 -6.90 12.67
N ARG A 379 -25.01 -7.55 13.77
CA ARG A 379 -25.03 -9.02 13.86
C ARG A 379 -25.94 -9.66 12.82
N ALA A 380 -27.07 -9.03 12.50
CA ALA A 380 -27.97 -9.52 11.45
C ALA A 380 -27.32 -9.41 10.06
N ALA A 381 -26.61 -8.32 9.78
CA ALA A 381 -25.85 -8.15 8.53
C ALA A 381 -24.72 -9.20 8.40
N ILE A 382 -23.93 -9.40 9.45
CA ILE A 382 -22.90 -10.47 9.49
C ILE A 382 -23.51 -11.85 9.23
N LYS A 383 -24.69 -12.15 9.82
CA LYS A 383 -25.37 -13.42 9.57
C LYS A 383 -25.81 -13.59 8.12
N LYS A 384 -26.21 -12.50 7.43
CA LYS A 384 -26.51 -12.53 5.99
C LYS A 384 -25.24 -12.82 5.20
N PHE A 385 -24.15 -12.10 5.47
CA PHE A 385 -22.85 -12.32 4.81
C PHE A 385 -22.31 -13.74 5.03
N LYS A 386 -22.39 -14.28 6.25
CA LYS A 386 -21.94 -15.64 6.55
C LYS A 386 -22.68 -16.71 5.72
N LYS A 387 -23.97 -16.51 5.44
CA LYS A 387 -24.72 -17.41 4.54
C LYS A 387 -24.20 -17.32 3.10
N LEU A 388 -23.86 -16.12 2.64
CA LEU A 388 -23.26 -15.89 1.32
C LEU A 388 -21.89 -16.57 1.22
N LEU A 389 -21.04 -16.40 2.23
CA LEU A 389 -19.74 -17.07 2.32
C LEU A 389 -19.87 -18.60 2.27
N HIS A 390 -20.75 -19.19 3.08
CA HIS A 390 -20.99 -20.63 3.06
C HIS A 390 -21.51 -21.13 1.70
N HIS A 391 -22.31 -20.33 0.99
CA HIS A 391 -22.74 -20.66 -0.37
C HIS A 391 -21.53 -20.83 -1.31
N TYR A 392 -20.58 -19.89 -1.29
CA TYR A 392 -19.38 -19.96 -2.13
C TYR A 392 -18.42 -21.08 -1.69
N GLN A 393 -18.17 -21.25 -0.38
CA GLN A 393 -17.37 -22.37 0.14
C GLN A 393 -17.92 -23.72 -0.35
N SER A 394 -19.23 -23.94 -0.24
CA SER A 394 -19.87 -25.19 -0.68
C SER A 394 -19.76 -25.43 -2.19
N THR A 395 -19.70 -24.36 -2.98
CA THR A 395 -19.59 -24.42 -4.45
C THR A 395 -18.17 -24.81 -4.87
N ILE A 396 -17.15 -24.30 -4.18
CA ILE A 396 -15.75 -24.66 -4.40
C ILE A 396 -15.54 -26.14 -4.08
N THR A 397 -16.02 -26.63 -2.93
CA THR A 397 -15.86 -28.05 -2.54
C THR A 397 -16.47 -29.01 -3.56
N LYS A 398 -17.66 -28.68 -4.10
CA LYS A 398 -18.33 -29.49 -5.14
C LYS A 398 -17.54 -29.53 -6.46
N THR A 399 -16.90 -28.43 -6.82
CA THR A 399 -16.10 -28.33 -8.06
C THR A 399 -14.79 -29.12 -7.93
N GLN A 400 -14.15 -29.10 -6.76
CA GLN A 400 -12.93 -29.89 -6.52
C GLN A 400 -13.20 -31.40 -6.46
N THR A 401 -14.37 -31.81 -5.97
CA THR A 401 -14.77 -33.23 -5.93
C THR A 401 -15.14 -33.78 -7.31
N SER A 402 -15.75 -32.99 -8.19
CA SER A 402 -16.04 -33.41 -9.57
C SER A 402 -14.78 -33.54 -10.43
N HIS A 403 -13.75 -32.72 -10.21
CA HIS A 403 -12.47 -32.82 -10.94
C HIS A 403 -11.59 -34.00 -10.49
N LYS A 404 -11.83 -34.60 -9.31
CA LYS A 404 -11.10 -35.79 -8.83
C LYS A 404 -11.73 -37.11 -9.28
N GLN A 405 -12.87 -37.09 -9.96
CA GLN A 405 -13.62 -38.27 -10.39
C GLN A 405 -13.43 -38.63 -11.88
N TYR A 406 -12.49 -37.99 -12.57
CA TYR A 406 -12.15 -38.28 -13.98
C TYR A 406 -10.69 -38.67 -14.15
#